data_AF-A0A7W0SL02-F1
#
_entry.id   AF-A0A7W0SL02-F1
#
_cell.length_a   1.000
_cell.length_b   1.000
_cell.length_c   1.000
_cell.angle_alpha   90.00
_cell.angle_beta   90.00
_cell.angle_gamma   90.00
#
_symmetry.space_group_name_H-M   'P 1'
#
loop_
_entity.id
_entity.type
_entity.pdbx_description
1 polymer ?
#
loop_
_entity_poly.entity_id
_entity_poly.type
_entity_poly.pdbx_seq_one_letter_code
_entity_poly.pdbx_strand_id
1 'polypeptide(L)'
;MGAAHGHHTGQDARPLNRLAFSATAHCLTGCAIGEILGLVIGTWLGWGNLPTIVLAVALAFVFGYSLTMLPLLRSGLALATTLPLAFASDTFSITVMEIVDNGVMLLIPGAMHAGLASFLFWGSLAFALAVAFAAAFPVNRYLIARGRGHAVVHEHHQGHGAEPPARGESSPIVRLAAFGALLLVIAAAAVGLGAALQGGSGEETARSKTEGGEHDAGGHGTKAQTGGEMERHGEAGATGLAVADSGYQLELSDTTLDAGDTRRLSLRVLDEEGRAVRELDEEGGVRMHLIVVRRDLVDYQHLHPKLAADGSWQTDLTLPRAGVYRVFTDFERGGKKTVLAADLFVAGQFSPARLPAATPHVEVEDYQIAFEGTARAGTEAELRFRVTWRGETVDLEPYLGADGHLVALRAGDLAYLHVHPLADAEAGEIRFAATFPSAGTYRLFLQFNDRGRIHTAAYTLGVRR
;
A
#
# COMPACT_ATOMS: atom_id res chain seq x y z
N MET A 1 -23.92 -13.16 43.34
CA MET A 1 -22.62 -13.00 44.03
C MET A 1 -21.61 -13.88 43.32
N GLY A 2 -20.50 -13.31 42.87
CA GLY A 2 -19.43 -14.02 42.17
C GLY A 2 -18.93 -13.26 40.93
N ALA A 3 -18.24 -12.14 41.16
CA ALA A 3 -17.45 -11.44 40.16
C ALA A 3 -16.04 -12.04 40.12
N ALA A 4 -15.42 -12.12 38.93
CA ALA A 4 -13.96 -11.97 38.72
C ALA A 4 -13.47 -12.32 37.29
N HIS A 5 -12.99 -11.28 36.59
CA HIS A 5 -11.77 -11.22 35.75
C HIS A 5 -11.73 -11.99 34.40
N GLY A 6 -11.17 -11.50 33.30
CA GLY A 6 -10.31 -10.36 32.97
C GLY A 6 -9.42 -10.75 31.76
N HIS A 7 -9.00 -9.76 30.96
CA HIS A 7 -8.04 -9.80 29.83
C HIS A 7 -8.53 -10.26 28.45
N HIS A 8 -8.52 -9.34 27.47
CA HIS A 8 -7.67 -9.40 26.25
C HIS A 8 -7.73 -8.05 25.50
N THR A 9 -7.09 -7.02 26.04
CA THR A 9 -6.61 -5.87 25.27
C THR A 9 -5.14 -6.14 24.93
N GLY A 10 -4.77 -6.27 23.65
CA GLY A 10 -3.33 -6.28 23.30
C GLY A 10 -2.84 -6.97 22.03
N GLN A 11 -3.69 -7.45 21.10
CA GLN A 11 -3.17 -8.18 19.92
C GLN A 11 -3.00 -7.32 18.64
N ASP A 12 -3.72 -6.20 18.45
CA ASP A 12 -3.57 -5.34 17.23
C ASP A 12 -2.47 -4.28 17.31
N ALA A 13 -1.86 -4.06 18.48
CA ALA A 13 -0.78 -3.09 18.62
C ALA A 13 0.54 -3.58 18.01
N ARG A 14 0.75 -4.90 17.89
CA ARG A 14 2.02 -5.49 17.43
C ARG A 14 2.33 -5.24 15.95
N PRO A 15 1.40 -5.42 14.99
CA PRO A 15 1.67 -5.11 13.58
C PRO A 15 1.87 -3.61 13.33
N LEU A 16 1.05 -2.75 13.96
CA LEU A 16 1.19 -1.29 13.84
C LEU A 16 2.51 -0.78 14.42
N ASN A 17 2.87 -1.24 15.63
CA ASN A 17 4.14 -0.84 16.26
C ASN A 17 5.35 -1.29 15.45
N ARG A 18 5.27 -2.47 14.81
CA ARG A 18 6.35 -2.98 13.96
C ARG A 18 6.50 -2.15 12.68
N LEU A 19 5.38 -1.75 12.07
CA LEU A 19 5.39 -0.90 10.87
C LEU A 19 5.90 0.51 11.22
N ALA A 20 5.40 1.11 12.30
CA ALA A 20 5.87 2.39 12.80
C ALA A 20 7.36 2.35 13.14
N PHE A 21 7.83 1.28 13.79
CA PHE A 21 9.25 1.10 14.10
C PHE A 21 10.11 1.04 12.84
N SER A 22 9.68 0.27 11.83
CA SER A 22 10.38 0.16 10.55
C SER A 22 10.43 1.51 9.82
N ALA A 23 9.32 2.24 9.79
CA ALA A 23 9.22 3.58 9.21
C ALA A 23 10.15 4.57 9.92
N THR A 24 10.11 4.63 11.25
CA THR A 24 11.00 5.49 12.04
C THR A 24 12.46 5.13 11.84
N ALA A 25 12.82 3.84 11.75
CA ALA A 25 14.19 3.42 11.50
C ALA A 25 14.69 3.85 10.11
N HIS A 26 13.81 3.82 9.11
CA HIS A 26 14.09 4.28 7.76
C HIS A 26 14.33 5.80 7.71
N CYS A 27 13.44 6.61 8.30
CA CYS A 27 13.64 8.06 8.40
C CYS A 27 14.94 8.41 9.13
N LEU A 28 15.21 7.73 10.26
CA LEU A 28 16.41 7.94 11.06
C LEU A 28 17.69 7.68 10.24
N THR A 29 17.67 6.66 9.37
CA THR A 29 18.80 6.34 8.49
C THR A 29 19.09 7.50 7.53
N GLY A 30 18.05 8.10 6.94
CA GLY A 30 18.19 9.26 6.07
C GLY A 30 18.72 10.49 6.81
N CYS A 31 18.20 10.77 8.00
CA CYS A 31 18.64 11.91 8.84
C CYS A 31 20.11 11.75 9.23
N ALA A 32 20.49 10.59 9.77
CA ALA A 32 21.87 10.32 10.18
C ALA A 32 22.89 10.45 9.03
N ILE A 33 22.54 10.00 7.81
CA ILE A 33 23.40 10.16 6.62
C ILE A 33 23.56 11.65 6.29
N GLY A 34 22.45 12.40 6.26
CA GLY A 34 22.46 13.82 5.95
C GLY A 34 23.23 14.65 6.96
N GLU A 35 23.04 14.39 8.24
CA GLU A 35 23.74 15.05 9.35
C GLU A 35 25.25 14.82 9.29
N ILE A 36 25.69 13.57 9.18
CA ILE A 36 27.10 13.22 9.11
C ILE A 36 27.75 13.85 7.86
N LEU A 37 27.11 13.77 6.70
CA LEU A 37 27.63 14.36 5.47
C LEU A 37 27.69 15.89 5.54
N GLY A 38 26.64 16.53 6.06
CA GLY A 38 26.60 17.98 6.24
C GLY A 38 27.71 18.45 7.18
N LEU A 39 27.95 17.73 8.27
CA LEU A 39 29.02 18.01 9.22
C LEU A 39 30.41 17.78 8.62
N VAL A 40 30.61 16.69 7.87
CA VAL A 40 31.87 16.43 7.15
C VAL A 40 32.17 17.54 6.14
N ILE A 41 31.18 17.93 5.34
CA ILE A 41 31.34 18.99 4.33
C ILE A 41 31.58 20.34 5.00
N GLY A 42 30.78 20.70 6.01
CA GLY A 42 30.94 21.96 6.74
C GLY A 42 32.30 22.06 7.42
N THR A 43 32.76 20.97 8.05
CA THR A 43 34.10 20.91 8.67
C THR A 43 35.20 21.04 7.63
N TRP A 44 35.09 20.33 6.50
CA TRP A 44 36.07 20.38 5.41
C TRP A 44 36.17 21.77 4.78
N LEU A 45 35.05 22.49 4.68
CA LEU A 45 34.99 23.86 4.16
C LEU A 45 35.26 24.95 5.21
N GLY A 46 35.51 24.58 6.47
CA GLY A 46 35.77 25.52 7.56
C GLY A 46 34.56 26.40 7.93
N TRP A 47 33.34 25.89 7.74
CA TRP A 47 32.11 26.61 8.02
C TRP A 47 31.79 26.71 9.52
N GLY A 48 31.10 27.78 9.91
CA GLY A 48 30.53 27.90 11.26
C GLY A 48 29.34 26.96 11.48
N ASN A 49 28.87 26.89 12.72
CA ASN A 49 27.82 25.95 13.13
C ASN A 49 26.51 26.15 12.34
N LEU A 50 26.04 27.38 12.18
CA LEU A 50 24.76 27.67 11.52
C LEU A 50 24.70 27.20 10.04
N PRO A 51 25.63 27.58 9.15
CA PRO A 51 25.61 27.09 7.77
C PRO A 51 25.81 25.57 7.67
N THR A 52 26.57 24.98 8.59
CA THR A 52 26.75 23.51 8.66
C THR A 52 25.47 22.79 9.05
N ILE A 53 24.74 23.30 10.05
CA ILE A 53 23.41 22.77 10.45
C ILE A 53 22.43 22.89 9.29
N VAL A 54 22.36 24.04 8.62
CA VAL A 54 21.44 24.24 7.48
C VAL A 54 21.72 23.23 6.37
N LEU A 55 22.99 22.98 6.06
CA LEU A 55 23.38 21.97 5.07
C LEU A 55 23.03 20.55 5.54
N ALA A 56 23.32 20.21 6.79
CA ALA A 56 22.98 18.91 7.38
C ALA A 56 21.48 18.62 7.29
N VAL A 57 20.64 19.57 7.72
CA VAL A 57 19.17 19.48 7.62
C VAL A 57 18.74 19.30 6.16
N ALA A 58 19.26 20.11 5.24
CA ALA A 58 18.92 20.00 3.83
C ALA A 58 19.28 18.62 3.25
N LEU A 59 20.46 18.09 3.59
CA LEU A 59 20.89 16.77 3.17
C LEU A 59 20.07 15.66 3.83
N ALA A 60 19.67 15.80 5.09
CA ALA A 60 18.81 14.84 5.78
C ALA A 60 17.46 14.67 5.06
N PHE A 61 16.84 15.79 4.64
CA PHE A 61 15.65 15.73 3.79
C PHE A 61 15.93 15.07 2.44
N VAL A 62 17.02 15.44 1.76
CA VAL A 62 17.39 14.85 0.46
C VAL A 62 17.57 13.33 0.57
N PHE A 63 18.33 12.86 1.54
CA PHE A 63 18.59 11.43 1.73
C PHE A 63 17.36 10.69 2.25
N GLY A 64 16.60 11.28 3.17
CA GLY A 64 15.32 10.75 3.65
C GLY A 64 14.35 10.47 2.50
N TYR A 65 14.09 11.48 1.66
CA TYR A 65 13.24 11.30 0.47
C TYR A 65 13.86 10.35 -0.54
N SER A 66 15.17 10.42 -0.79
CA SER A 66 15.83 9.55 -1.77
C SER A 66 15.71 8.07 -1.40
N LEU A 67 15.84 7.72 -0.12
CA LEU A 67 15.71 6.35 0.34
C LEU A 67 14.28 5.81 0.17
N THR A 68 13.26 6.67 0.26
CA THR A 68 11.86 6.31 0.01
C THR A 68 11.54 6.26 -1.48
N MET A 69 12.05 7.21 -2.26
CA MET A 69 11.76 7.33 -3.69
C MET A 69 12.50 6.29 -4.54
N LEU A 70 13.74 5.92 -4.20
CA LEU A 70 14.58 5.09 -5.05
C LEU A 70 13.99 3.68 -5.30
N PRO A 71 13.44 2.97 -4.30
CA PRO A 71 12.71 1.72 -4.53
C PRO A 71 11.47 1.91 -5.41
N LEU A 72 10.73 3.00 -5.24
CA LEU A 72 9.51 3.31 -5.99
C LEU A 72 9.81 3.61 -7.47
N LEU A 73 10.84 4.41 -7.75
CA LEU A 73 11.31 4.67 -9.12
C LEU A 73 11.82 3.38 -9.79
N ARG A 74 12.52 2.52 -9.04
CA ARG A 74 12.97 1.21 -9.54
C ARG A 74 11.81 0.25 -9.84
N SER A 75 10.68 0.41 -9.16
CA SER A 75 9.47 -0.35 -9.43
C SER A 75 8.72 0.10 -10.69
N GLY A 76 9.20 1.16 -11.37
CA GLY A 76 8.66 1.68 -12.62
C GLY A 76 7.65 2.82 -12.45
N LEU A 77 7.47 3.35 -11.24
CA LEU A 77 6.63 4.50 -10.99
C LEU A 77 7.25 5.78 -11.57
N ALA A 78 6.42 6.61 -12.18
CA ALA A 78 6.85 7.92 -12.69
C ALA A 78 7.26 8.83 -11.52
N LEU A 79 8.24 9.71 -11.78
CA LEU A 79 8.71 10.69 -10.79
C LEU A 79 7.56 11.58 -10.30
N ALA A 80 6.63 11.94 -11.18
CA ALA A 80 5.46 12.76 -10.85
C ALA A 80 4.52 12.12 -9.81
N THR A 81 4.47 10.77 -9.74
CA THR A 81 3.66 10.03 -8.76
C THR A 81 4.44 9.73 -7.48
N THR A 82 5.75 9.51 -7.62
CA THR A 82 6.64 9.13 -6.52
C THR A 82 6.97 10.32 -5.60
N LEU A 83 7.11 11.51 -6.18
CA LEU A 83 7.52 12.72 -5.46
C LEU A 83 6.47 13.16 -4.41
N PRO A 84 5.17 13.31 -4.73
CA PRO A 84 4.16 13.67 -3.73
C PRO A 84 4.00 12.60 -2.65
N LEU A 85 4.21 11.33 -3.01
CA LEU A 85 4.10 10.20 -2.10
C LEU A 85 5.20 10.21 -1.02
N ALA A 86 6.45 10.43 -1.41
CA ALA A 86 7.57 10.56 -0.48
C ALA A 86 7.44 11.82 0.41
N PHE A 87 6.93 12.93 -0.13
CA PHE A 87 6.66 14.13 0.67
C PHE A 87 5.54 13.90 1.69
N ALA A 88 4.44 13.26 1.28
CA ALA A 88 3.35 12.93 2.18
C ALA A 88 3.77 11.94 3.27
N SER A 89 4.76 11.08 2.98
CA SER A 89 5.21 10.05 3.91
C SER A 89 6.21 10.53 4.95
N ASP A 90 7.21 11.30 4.55
CA ASP A 90 8.42 11.47 5.36
C ASP A 90 8.58 12.88 5.94
N THR A 91 7.96 13.91 5.33
CA THR A 91 8.20 15.33 5.69
C THR A 91 8.00 15.59 7.18
N PHE A 92 6.88 15.11 7.74
CA PHE A 92 6.54 15.37 9.14
C PHE A 92 7.45 14.59 10.10
N SER A 93 7.78 13.34 9.78
CA SER A 93 8.70 12.53 10.61
C SER A 93 10.11 13.10 10.61
N ILE A 94 10.64 13.45 9.44
CA ILE A 94 11.98 14.05 9.30
C ILE A 94 12.01 15.39 10.03
N THR A 95 11.01 16.25 9.85
CA THR A 95 10.94 17.55 10.56
C THR A 95 11.00 17.37 12.08
N VAL A 96 10.25 16.41 12.64
CA VAL A 96 10.29 16.13 14.08
C VAL A 96 11.67 15.62 14.50
N MET A 97 12.27 14.71 13.73
CA MET A 97 13.61 14.19 14.02
C MET A 97 14.65 15.30 14.00
N GLU A 98 14.67 16.15 12.97
CA GLU A 98 15.64 17.24 12.83
C GLU A 98 15.51 18.29 13.94
N ILE A 99 14.28 18.64 14.35
CA ILE A 99 14.06 19.58 15.46
C ILE A 99 14.60 19.00 16.76
N VAL A 100 14.32 17.72 17.02
CA VAL A 100 14.73 17.05 18.25
C VAL A 100 16.25 16.81 18.26
N ASP A 101 16.82 16.35 17.16
CA ASP A 101 18.25 16.04 17.03
C ASP A 101 19.10 17.30 17.25
N ASN A 102 18.84 18.36 16.47
CA ASN A 102 19.53 19.64 16.63
C ASN A 102 19.26 20.27 18.01
N GLY A 103 18.05 20.12 18.55
CA GLY A 103 17.70 20.56 19.89
C GLY A 103 18.55 19.88 20.97
N VAL A 104 18.71 18.56 20.89
CA VAL A 104 19.55 17.77 21.82
C VAL A 104 21.02 18.16 21.66
N MET A 105 21.51 18.30 20.43
CA MET A 105 22.90 18.72 20.16
C MET A 105 23.22 20.11 20.71
N LEU A 106 22.26 21.04 20.69
CA LEU A 106 22.40 22.37 21.31
C LEU A 106 22.38 22.32 22.85
N LEU A 107 21.66 21.36 23.43
CA LEU A 107 21.53 21.22 24.89
C LEU A 107 22.72 20.51 25.53
N ILE A 108 23.45 19.67 24.80
CA ILE A 108 24.64 18.99 25.32
C ILE A 108 25.84 19.95 25.31
N PRO A 109 26.40 20.33 26.48
CA PRO A 109 27.50 21.28 26.54
C PRO A 109 28.71 20.79 25.75
N GLY A 110 29.19 21.62 24.82
CA GLY A 110 30.38 21.34 24.03
C GLY A 110 30.17 20.37 22.85
N ALA A 111 28.99 19.77 22.67
CA ALA A 111 28.72 18.87 21.54
C ALA A 111 28.88 19.56 20.18
N MET A 112 28.34 20.78 20.05
CA MET A 112 28.45 21.61 18.83
C MET A 112 29.87 22.11 18.51
N HIS A 113 30.80 21.97 19.45
CA HIS A 113 32.21 22.37 19.27
C HIS A 113 33.14 21.15 19.20
N ALA A 114 32.61 19.95 19.42
CA ALA A 114 33.37 18.72 19.36
C ALA A 114 33.59 18.34 17.89
N GLY A 115 34.86 18.20 17.47
CA GLY A 115 35.19 17.77 16.12
C GLY A 115 34.87 16.29 15.86
N LEU A 116 34.89 15.89 14.58
CA LEU A 116 34.58 14.53 14.11
C LEU A 116 35.45 13.41 14.72
N ALA A 117 36.58 13.74 15.33
CA ALA A 117 37.44 12.77 16.03
C ALA A 117 37.06 12.60 17.52
N SER A 118 36.11 13.39 18.04
CA SER A 118 35.75 13.41 19.45
C SER A 118 34.73 12.34 19.79
N PHE A 119 34.96 11.62 20.89
CA PHE A 119 33.95 10.74 21.47
C PHE A 119 32.71 11.52 21.93
N LEU A 120 32.88 12.75 22.42
CA LEU A 120 31.76 13.60 22.82
C LEU A 120 30.85 13.90 21.64
N PHE A 121 31.40 14.13 20.45
CA PHE A 121 30.62 14.34 19.23
C PHE A 121 29.78 13.10 18.88
N TRP A 122 30.42 11.95 18.69
CA TRP A 122 29.74 10.72 18.28
C TRP A 122 28.75 10.21 19.34
N GLY A 123 29.11 10.34 20.63
CA GLY A 123 28.22 10.00 21.73
C GLY A 123 26.99 10.91 21.78
N SER A 124 27.17 12.21 21.55
CA SER A 124 26.07 13.19 21.52
C SER A 124 25.16 12.95 20.31
N LEU A 125 25.72 12.71 19.12
CA LEU A 125 24.98 12.40 17.90
C LEU A 125 24.16 11.11 18.06
N ALA A 126 24.78 10.03 18.55
CA ALA A 126 24.08 8.76 18.77
C ALA A 126 22.94 8.91 19.79
N PHE A 127 23.16 9.72 20.84
CA PHE A 127 22.12 10.03 21.82
C PHE A 127 21.00 10.89 21.22
N ALA A 128 21.34 11.93 20.47
CA ALA A 128 20.39 12.81 19.79
C ALA A 128 19.50 12.03 18.81
N LEU A 129 20.09 11.18 17.97
CA LEU A 129 19.38 10.27 17.07
C LEU A 129 18.45 9.29 17.82
N ALA A 130 18.87 8.77 18.98
CA ALA A 130 18.02 7.90 19.80
C ALA A 130 16.82 8.64 20.39
N VAL A 131 17.01 9.89 20.84
CA VAL A 131 15.92 10.74 21.34
C VAL A 131 14.99 11.16 20.20
N ALA A 132 15.53 11.52 19.03
CA ALA A 132 14.79 11.82 17.82
C ALA A 132 13.94 10.63 17.37
N PHE A 133 14.50 9.42 17.38
CA PHE A 133 13.76 8.19 17.12
C PHE A 133 12.60 8.00 18.10
N ALA A 134 12.85 8.16 19.40
CA ALA A 134 11.82 8.02 20.43
C ALA A 134 10.69 9.05 20.27
N ALA A 135 11.01 10.28 19.85
CA ALA A 135 10.04 11.34 19.59
C ALA A 135 9.24 11.13 18.29
N ALA A 136 9.88 10.64 17.23
CA ALA A 136 9.24 10.44 15.94
C ALA A 136 8.49 9.09 15.83
N PHE A 137 8.81 8.10 16.67
CA PHE A 137 8.07 6.84 16.73
C PHE A 137 6.55 7.00 16.97
N PRO A 138 6.08 7.74 18.01
CA PRO A 138 4.65 7.94 18.22
C PRO A 138 4.01 8.76 17.08
N VAL A 139 4.77 9.67 16.47
CA VAL A 139 4.33 10.45 15.30
C VAL A 139 4.07 9.53 14.11
N ASN A 140 5.03 8.68 13.73
CA ASN A 140 4.86 7.73 12.64
C ASN A 140 3.75 6.73 12.92
N ARG A 141 3.67 6.25 14.16
CA ARG A 141 2.57 5.39 14.60
C ARG A 141 1.21 6.06 14.41
N TYR A 142 1.08 7.34 14.77
CA TYR A 142 -0.15 8.11 14.60
C TYR A 142 -0.49 8.37 13.13
N LEU A 143 0.50 8.73 12.31
CA LEU A 143 0.30 8.95 10.86
C LEU A 143 -0.15 7.66 10.17
N ILE A 144 0.53 6.54 10.44
CA ILE A 144 0.20 5.23 9.87
C ILE A 144 -1.19 4.77 10.32
N ALA A 145 -1.55 5.01 11.59
CA ALA A 145 -2.89 4.70 12.10
C ALA A 145 -4.01 5.49 11.41
N ARG A 146 -3.69 6.59 10.71
CA ARG A 146 -4.65 7.40 9.93
C ARG A 146 -4.51 7.21 8.41
N GLY A 147 -3.81 6.17 7.97
CA GLY A 147 -3.57 5.93 6.54
C GLY A 147 -2.73 7.02 5.86
N ARG A 148 -1.95 7.79 6.64
CA ARG A 148 -1.05 8.83 6.14
C ARG A 148 0.40 8.39 6.38
N GLY A 149 1.36 9.18 5.89
CA GLY A 149 2.75 8.86 6.16
C GLY A 149 3.22 7.67 5.30
N HIS A 150 4.03 6.79 5.90
CA HIS A 150 4.54 5.57 5.28
C HIS A 150 3.47 4.52 4.92
N ALA A 151 2.24 4.63 5.41
CA ALA A 151 1.15 3.73 5.01
C ALA A 151 0.91 3.77 3.50
N VAL A 152 0.93 4.97 2.91
CA VAL A 152 0.69 5.21 1.48
C VAL A 152 1.82 4.62 0.61
N VAL A 153 3.05 4.60 1.12
CA VAL A 153 4.23 4.02 0.44
C VAL A 153 4.21 2.49 0.49
N HIS A 154 3.82 1.91 1.63
CA HIS A 154 3.76 0.45 1.79
C HIS A 154 2.66 -0.21 0.96
N GLU A 155 1.57 0.50 0.64
CA GLU A 155 0.56 0.07 -0.33
C GLU A 155 1.14 -0.17 -1.74
N HIS A 156 2.17 0.58 -2.13
CA HIS A 156 2.83 0.46 -3.43
C HIS A 156 3.93 -0.63 -3.46
N HIS A 157 4.44 -1.04 -2.30
CA HIS A 157 5.48 -2.08 -2.19
C HIS A 157 4.96 -3.52 -2.25
N GLN A 158 3.65 -3.76 -2.05
CA GLN A 158 3.08 -5.11 -2.14
C GLN A 158 2.75 -5.55 -3.57
N GLY A 159 2.98 -4.70 -4.58
CA GLY A 159 2.68 -4.96 -6.00
C GLY A 159 3.77 -5.69 -6.80
N HIS A 160 4.94 -5.99 -6.22
CA HIS A 160 5.98 -6.80 -6.87
C HIS A 160 6.29 -8.02 -6.00
N GLY A 161 6.29 -9.19 -6.64
CA GLY A 161 6.43 -10.48 -5.97
C GLY A 161 7.55 -10.47 -4.92
N ALA A 162 7.17 -10.74 -3.67
CA ALA A 162 8.10 -11.22 -2.68
C ALA A 162 8.60 -12.60 -3.19
N GLU A 163 9.78 -12.61 -3.81
CA GLU A 163 10.64 -13.77 -3.73
C GLU A 163 10.70 -14.18 -2.25
N PRO A 164 10.60 -15.48 -1.92
CA PRO A 164 10.78 -15.91 -0.53
C PRO A 164 12.10 -15.31 -0.03
N PRO A 165 12.17 -14.82 1.23
CA PRO A 165 13.42 -14.31 1.75
C PRO A 165 14.46 -15.40 1.55
N ALA A 166 15.49 -15.10 0.76
CA ALA A 166 16.69 -15.91 0.74
C ALA A 166 17.06 -16.15 2.21
N ARG A 167 17.34 -17.40 2.58
CA ARG A 167 17.84 -17.73 3.93
C ARG A 167 18.99 -16.77 4.23
N GLY A 168 18.74 -15.72 5.03
CA GLY A 168 19.70 -14.63 5.20
C GLY A 168 19.14 -13.22 5.43
N GLU A 169 17.84 -12.94 5.27
CA GLU A 169 17.34 -11.60 5.62
C GLU A 169 17.37 -11.36 7.13
N SER A 170 18.32 -10.53 7.54
CA SER A 170 18.57 -10.11 8.91
C SER A 170 17.37 -9.36 9.50
N SER A 171 16.92 -9.78 10.69
CA SER A 171 15.90 -9.13 11.53
C SER A 171 16.10 -7.61 11.59
N PRO A 172 15.04 -6.78 11.73
CA PRO A 172 15.17 -5.33 11.90
C PRO A 172 16.12 -4.95 13.06
N ILE A 173 16.21 -5.79 14.09
CA ILE A 173 17.18 -5.64 15.18
C ILE A 173 18.63 -5.85 14.69
N VAL A 174 18.84 -6.82 13.80
CA VAL A 174 20.15 -7.10 13.18
C VAL A 174 20.52 -6.02 12.16
N ARG A 175 19.55 -5.45 11.43
CA ARG A 175 19.78 -4.28 10.55
C ARG A 175 20.17 -3.05 11.36
N LEU A 176 19.52 -2.80 12.50
CA LEU A 176 19.88 -1.71 13.41
C LEU A 176 21.24 -1.95 14.08
N ALA A 177 21.55 -3.19 14.48
CA ALA A 177 22.85 -3.56 15.02
C ALA A 177 23.96 -3.42 13.96
N ALA A 178 23.68 -3.82 12.70
CA ALA A 178 24.61 -3.66 11.58
C ALA A 178 24.81 -2.18 11.22
N PHE A 179 23.76 -1.37 11.27
CA PHE A 179 23.84 0.08 11.09
C PHE A 179 24.64 0.74 12.22
N GLY A 180 24.38 0.39 13.48
CA GLY A 180 25.18 0.84 14.63
C GLY A 180 26.65 0.41 14.53
N ALA A 181 26.92 -0.82 14.08
CA ALA A 181 28.28 -1.29 13.82
C ALA A 181 28.95 -0.53 12.66
N LEU A 182 28.22 -0.22 11.59
CA LEU A 182 28.71 0.60 10.49
C LEU A 182 29.03 2.03 10.95
N LEU A 183 28.17 2.64 11.77
CA LEU A 183 28.44 3.94 12.38
C LEU A 183 29.70 3.91 13.26
N LEU A 184 29.91 2.85 14.04
CA LEU A 184 31.14 2.67 14.82
C LEU A 184 32.38 2.52 13.94
N VAL A 185 32.28 1.83 12.80
CA VAL A 185 33.37 1.71 11.83
C VAL A 185 33.66 3.05 11.16
N ILE A 186 32.64 3.79 10.75
CA ILE A 186 32.79 5.13 10.17
C ILE A 186 33.38 6.10 11.20
N ALA A 187 32.94 6.04 12.46
CA ALA A 187 33.50 6.83 13.56
C ALA A 187 34.98 6.47 13.80
N ALA A 188 35.33 5.18 13.83
CA ALA A 188 36.72 4.74 13.96
C ALA A 188 37.59 5.18 12.76
N ALA A 189 37.05 5.13 11.54
CA ALA A 189 37.72 5.61 10.34
C ALA A 189 37.89 7.14 10.34
N ALA A 190 36.90 7.90 10.81
CA ALA A 190 36.98 9.35 10.97
C ALA A 190 38.02 9.77 12.01
N VAL A 191 38.10 9.04 13.13
CA VAL A 191 39.17 9.20 14.14
C VAL A 191 40.55 8.87 13.55
N GLY A 192 40.67 7.78 12.80
CA GLY A 192 41.92 7.37 12.15
C GLY A 192 42.39 8.34 11.07
N LEU A 193 41.46 8.85 10.25
CA LEU A 193 41.74 9.84 9.21
C LEU A 193 42.03 11.22 9.83
N GLY A 194 41.33 11.61 10.89
CA GLY A 194 41.60 12.82 11.66
C GLY A 194 42.99 12.81 12.30
N ALA A 195 43.43 11.67 12.84
CA ALA A 195 44.79 11.50 13.36
C ALA A 195 45.86 11.52 12.25
N ALA A 196 45.53 11.05 11.04
CA ALA A 196 46.43 11.10 9.88
C ALA A 196 46.54 12.51 9.26
N LEU A 197 45.47 13.30 9.33
CA LEU A 197 45.40 14.65 8.75
C LEU A 197 45.82 15.76 9.73
N GLN A 198 45.79 15.52 11.05
CA GLN A 198 46.30 16.44 12.09
C GLN A 198 47.83 16.45 12.22
N GLY A 199 48.55 15.81 11.29
CA GLY A 199 50.01 15.93 11.17
C GLY A 199 50.53 17.29 10.72
N GLY A 200 49.69 18.32 10.56
CA GLY A 200 50.11 19.67 10.19
C GLY A 200 49.13 20.76 10.63
N SER A 201 49.58 21.59 11.58
CA SER A 201 49.31 23.04 11.81
C SER A 201 48.11 23.67 11.10
N GLY A 202 47.28 24.53 11.71
CA GLY A 202 47.43 25.36 12.90
C GLY A 202 46.26 26.36 12.93
N GLU A 203 46.12 26.99 14.08
CA GLU A 203 45.07 27.91 14.53
C GLU A 203 45.03 29.23 13.73
N GLU A 204 43.86 29.72 13.29
CA GLU A 204 43.66 31.16 13.11
C GLU A 204 42.18 31.60 13.21
N THR A 205 41.99 32.70 13.92
CA THR A 205 40.74 33.37 14.29
C THR A 205 40.52 34.58 13.37
N ALA A 206 39.29 34.86 12.87
CA ALA A 206 38.77 36.24 12.70
C ALA A 206 37.34 36.36 12.10
N ARG A 207 36.43 36.92 12.91
CA ARG A 207 35.64 38.17 12.71
C ARG A 207 34.58 38.30 11.59
N SER A 208 33.32 38.22 12.04
CA SER A 208 32.16 39.14 11.85
C SER A 208 32.17 40.18 10.72
N LYS A 209 31.08 40.19 9.93
CA LYS A 209 30.42 41.42 9.43
C LYS A 209 28.91 41.20 9.21
N THR A 210 28.14 42.18 9.68
CA THR A 210 26.69 42.38 9.60
C THR A 210 26.38 43.34 8.45
N GLU A 211 25.27 43.14 7.75
CA GLU A 211 24.46 44.13 6.99
C GLU A 211 23.20 43.33 6.55
N GLY A 212 21.93 43.72 6.72
CA GLY A 212 21.32 45.04 6.84
C GLY A 212 20.46 45.28 5.58
N GLY A 213 19.14 45.06 5.65
CA GLY A 213 18.23 45.34 4.53
C GLY A 213 16.80 44.82 4.75
N GLU A 214 15.96 45.63 5.41
CA GLU A 214 14.50 45.61 5.29
C GLU A 214 14.07 45.90 3.85
N HIS A 215 12.85 45.48 3.46
CA HIS A 215 11.89 46.26 2.67
C HIS A 215 10.50 45.57 2.67
N ASP A 216 9.56 46.30 3.27
CA ASP A 216 8.12 46.45 3.09
C ASP A 216 7.19 45.37 2.52
N ALA A 217 6.05 45.31 3.21
CA ALA A 217 4.80 44.66 2.86
C ALA A 217 3.90 45.58 2.01
N GLY A 218 3.07 44.98 1.17
CA GLY A 218 1.96 45.66 0.50
C GLY A 218 1.09 44.67 -0.26
N GLY A 219 -0.06 44.33 0.31
CA GLY A 219 -1.05 43.45 -0.32
C GLY A 219 -1.96 44.20 -1.32
N HIS A 220 -2.71 43.43 -2.11
CA HIS A 220 -4.09 43.70 -2.51
C HIS A 220 -4.65 42.48 -3.24
N GLY A 221 -5.79 41.96 -2.78
CA GLY A 221 -6.52 40.88 -3.44
C GLY A 221 -7.54 41.39 -4.45
N THR A 222 -8.02 40.49 -5.31
CA THR A 222 -9.28 40.65 -6.04
C THR A 222 -9.94 39.30 -6.37
N LYS A 223 -11.13 39.14 -5.78
CA LYS A 223 -12.41 38.63 -6.30
C LYS A 223 -12.51 37.37 -7.20
N ALA A 224 -13.35 36.49 -6.68
CA ALA A 224 -14.12 35.40 -7.28
C ALA A 224 -14.85 35.71 -8.59
N GLN A 225 -15.00 34.66 -9.42
CA GLN A 225 -16.20 34.37 -10.20
C GLN A 225 -16.47 32.85 -10.29
N THR A 226 -17.71 32.54 -9.93
CA THR A 226 -18.66 31.45 -10.27
C THR A 226 -18.38 30.50 -11.44
N GLY A 227 -18.79 29.23 -11.28
CA GLY A 227 -19.24 28.38 -12.39
C GLY A 227 -19.41 26.89 -12.07
N GLY A 228 -20.66 26.43 -12.01
CA GLY A 228 -21.15 25.20 -12.67
C GLY A 228 -20.73 23.82 -12.16
N GLU A 229 -21.73 23.03 -11.78
CA GLU A 229 -21.69 21.58 -11.57
C GLU A 229 -21.11 20.80 -12.76
N MET A 230 -20.30 19.80 -12.46
CA MET A 230 -20.23 18.55 -13.23
C MET A 230 -19.72 17.45 -12.29
N GLU A 231 -20.62 16.54 -11.94
CA GLU A 231 -20.26 15.24 -11.35
C GLU A 231 -19.29 14.53 -12.29
N ARG A 232 -18.04 14.38 -11.86
CA ARG A 232 -17.09 13.49 -12.52
C ARG A 232 -17.33 12.08 -12.02
N HIS A 233 -17.79 11.21 -12.93
CA HIS A 233 -17.67 9.77 -12.80
C HIS A 233 -16.24 9.42 -12.32
N GLY A 234 -16.18 8.63 -11.25
CA GLY A 234 -14.95 8.28 -10.55
C GLY A 234 -13.87 7.75 -11.49
N GLU A 235 -12.63 8.17 -11.25
CA GLU A 235 -11.45 7.63 -11.91
C GLU A 235 -11.51 6.10 -11.87
N ALA A 236 -11.51 5.46 -13.03
CA ALA A 236 -11.38 4.02 -13.20
C ALA A 236 -9.96 3.57 -12.81
N GLY A 237 -9.62 3.72 -11.52
CA GLY A 237 -8.43 3.16 -10.90
C GLY A 237 -8.64 1.68 -10.57
N ALA A 238 -7.56 0.90 -10.58
CA ALA A 238 -7.55 -0.45 -10.05
C ALA A 238 -7.95 -0.45 -8.56
N THR A 239 -8.99 -1.19 -8.18
CA THR A 239 -9.46 -1.31 -6.78
C THR A 239 -9.08 -2.65 -6.18
N GLY A 240 -9.39 -2.88 -4.89
CA GLY A 240 -9.16 -4.17 -4.24
C GLY A 240 -7.69 -4.52 -4.01
N LEU A 241 -6.79 -3.54 -3.99
CA LEU A 241 -5.37 -3.73 -3.68
C LEU A 241 -5.05 -3.56 -2.18
N ALA A 242 -5.95 -2.95 -1.42
CA ALA A 242 -5.75 -2.62 -0.02
C ALA A 242 -6.77 -3.30 0.91
N VAL A 243 -6.33 -3.61 2.14
CA VAL A 243 -7.18 -4.11 3.23
C VAL A 243 -8.11 -3.01 3.76
N ALA A 244 -7.72 -1.75 3.59
CA ALA A 244 -8.52 -0.59 3.93
C ALA A 244 -8.61 0.37 2.74
N ASP A 245 -9.79 0.94 2.52
CA ASP A 245 -10.05 1.97 1.52
C ASP A 245 -11.29 2.75 1.94
N SER A 246 -11.38 4.02 1.53
CA SER A 246 -12.61 4.80 1.65
C SER A 246 -13.18 4.92 3.08
N GLY A 247 -12.32 4.82 4.10
CA GLY A 247 -12.72 4.86 5.52
C GLY A 247 -13.21 3.51 6.07
N TYR A 248 -13.06 2.43 5.30
CA TYR A 248 -13.42 1.08 5.70
C TYR A 248 -12.20 0.17 5.78
N GLN A 249 -12.27 -0.85 6.63
CA GLN A 249 -11.25 -1.90 6.74
C GLN A 249 -11.90 -3.28 6.73
N LEU A 250 -11.29 -4.22 6.00
CA LEU A 250 -11.68 -5.63 6.01
C LEU A 250 -10.93 -6.39 7.12
N GLU A 251 -11.68 -7.05 7.99
CA GLU A 251 -11.17 -7.97 9.02
C GLU A 251 -11.65 -9.38 8.72
N LEU A 252 -10.74 -10.34 8.56
CA LEU A 252 -11.05 -11.76 8.47
C LEU A 252 -10.86 -12.40 9.85
N SER A 253 -11.82 -13.21 10.30
CA SER A 253 -11.72 -13.90 11.60
C SER A 253 -10.60 -14.93 11.60
N ASP A 254 -10.45 -15.65 10.48
CA ASP A 254 -9.37 -16.59 10.22
C ASP A 254 -8.66 -16.19 8.92
N THR A 255 -7.33 -16.19 8.96
CA THR A 255 -6.50 -15.93 7.78
C THR A 255 -5.80 -17.18 7.26
N THR A 256 -5.89 -18.30 7.98
CA THR A 256 -5.26 -19.57 7.62
C THR A 256 -6.31 -20.68 7.62
N LEU A 257 -6.39 -21.44 6.54
CA LEU A 257 -7.35 -22.53 6.33
C LEU A 257 -6.63 -23.79 5.84
N ASP A 258 -7.27 -24.95 5.99
CA ASP A 258 -6.82 -26.19 5.36
C ASP A 258 -7.53 -26.40 4.02
N ALA A 259 -6.84 -27.01 3.05
CA ALA A 259 -7.42 -27.32 1.74
C ALA A 259 -8.47 -28.45 1.83
N GLY A 260 -9.51 -28.36 1.02
CA GLY A 260 -10.53 -29.39 0.80
C GLY A 260 -11.72 -29.35 1.75
N ASP A 261 -11.58 -28.73 2.91
CA ASP A 261 -12.64 -28.68 3.90
C ASP A 261 -13.59 -27.51 3.67
N THR A 262 -14.91 -27.77 3.72
CA THR A 262 -15.90 -26.71 3.84
C THR A 262 -15.84 -26.12 5.24
N ARG A 263 -15.68 -24.80 5.31
CA ARG A 263 -15.65 -24.03 6.56
C ARG A 263 -16.52 -22.79 6.42
N ARG A 264 -16.98 -22.28 7.55
CA ARG A 264 -17.66 -20.99 7.59
C ARG A 264 -16.61 -19.88 7.65
N LEU A 265 -16.46 -19.14 6.56
CA LEU A 265 -15.70 -17.90 6.57
C LEU A 265 -16.52 -16.83 7.29
N SER A 266 -15.88 -16.11 8.22
CA SER A 266 -16.47 -14.96 8.91
C SER A 266 -15.57 -13.75 8.77
N LEU A 267 -16.15 -12.62 8.35
CA LEU A 267 -15.44 -11.36 8.15
C LEU A 267 -16.23 -10.18 8.70
N ARG A 268 -15.57 -9.05 8.92
CA ARG A 268 -16.20 -7.77 9.25
C ARG A 268 -15.68 -6.68 8.32
N VAL A 269 -16.57 -5.76 7.98
CA VAL A 269 -16.20 -4.45 7.46
C VAL A 269 -16.25 -3.49 8.64
N LEU A 270 -15.14 -2.83 8.95
CA LEU A 270 -15.02 -1.88 10.05
C LEU A 270 -15.01 -0.46 9.49
N ASP A 271 -15.62 0.50 10.20
CA ASP A 271 -15.50 1.94 9.91
C ASP A 271 -14.19 2.53 10.50
N GLU A 272 -13.96 3.83 10.31
CA GLU A 272 -12.78 4.55 10.81
C GLU A 272 -12.65 4.49 12.36
N GLU A 273 -13.75 4.28 13.06
CA GLU A 273 -13.78 4.11 14.51
C GLU A 273 -13.61 2.64 14.96
N GLY A 274 -13.44 1.71 14.01
CA GLY A 274 -13.29 0.28 14.27
C GLY A 274 -14.60 -0.43 14.59
N ARG A 275 -15.76 0.17 14.30
CA ARG A 275 -17.07 -0.43 14.53
C ARG A 275 -17.51 -1.24 13.32
N ALA A 276 -18.12 -2.39 13.57
CA ALA A 276 -18.64 -3.24 12.51
C ALA A 276 -19.77 -2.54 11.74
N VAL A 277 -19.58 -2.38 10.43
CA VAL A 277 -20.57 -1.88 9.48
C VAL A 277 -21.57 -3.00 9.19
N ARG A 278 -22.83 -2.72 9.47
CA ARG A 278 -23.94 -3.68 9.36
C ARG A 278 -24.93 -3.32 8.25
N GLU A 279 -25.03 -2.04 7.94
CA GLU A 279 -25.93 -1.51 6.93
C GLU A 279 -25.12 -1.22 5.66
N LEU A 280 -25.38 -2.03 4.65
CA LEU A 280 -24.85 -1.91 3.30
C LEU A 280 -26.04 -1.82 2.34
N ASP A 281 -25.87 -1.08 1.25
CA ASP A 281 -26.88 -0.94 0.21
C ASP A 281 -27.07 -2.29 -0.49
N GLU A 282 -28.28 -2.54 -0.99
CA GLU A 282 -28.62 -3.80 -1.67
C GLU A 282 -28.67 -3.56 -3.18
N GLU A 283 -27.82 -4.24 -3.93
CA GLU A 283 -27.72 -4.20 -5.39
C GLU A 283 -28.02 -5.61 -5.92
N GLY A 284 -28.97 -5.75 -6.85
CA GLY A 284 -29.31 -7.06 -7.44
C GLY A 284 -29.78 -8.12 -6.42
N GLY A 285 -30.30 -7.71 -5.26
CA GLY A 285 -30.76 -8.59 -4.17
C GLY A 285 -29.65 -9.08 -3.23
N VAL A 286 -28.44 -8.53 -3.34
CA VAL A 286 -27.30 -8.86 -2.47
C VAL A 286 -26.67 -7.58 -1.92
N ARG A 287 -26.04 -7.69 -0.75
CA ARG A 287 -25.42 -6.55 -0.05
C ARG A 287 -23.90 -6.52 -0.13
N MET A 288 -23.31 -7.66 -0.48
CA MET A 288 -21.87 -7.82 -0.55
C MET A 288 -21.54 -8.97 -1.49
N HIS A 289 -20.71 -8.67 -2.48
CA HIS A 289 -20.01 -9.69 -3.25
C HIS A 289 -18.72 -10.05 -2.54
N LEU A 290 -18.50 -11.35 -2.36
CA LEU A 290 -17.24 -11.90 -1.87
C LEU A 290 -16.60 -12.72 -2.98
N ILE A 291 -15.49 -12.22 -3.51
CA ILE A 291 -14.70 -12.92 -4.51
C ILE A 291 -13.52 -13.55 -3.81
N VAL A 292 -13.36 -14.87 -3.92
CA VAL A 292 -12.20 -15.59 -3.40
C VAL A 292 -11.46 -16.22 -4.56
N VAL A 293 -10.24 -15.76 -4.82
CA VAL A 293 -9.46 -16.18 -5.99
C VAL A 293 -8.04 -16.54 -5.59
N ARG A 294 -7.49 -17.64 -6.11
CA ARG A 294 -6.09 -17.99 -5.87
C ARG A 294 -5.17 -17.02 -6.63
N ARG A 295 -4.00 -16.71 -6.09
CA ARG A 295 -3.07 -15.73 -6.70
C ARG A 295 -2.62 -16.06 -8.13
N ASP A 296 -2.70 -17.31 -8.54
CA ASP A 296 -2.43 -17.76 -9.91
C ASP A 296 -3.69 -17.81 -10.81
N LEU A 297 -4.83 -17.30 -10.33
CA LEU A 297 -6.08 -17.09 -11.07
C LEU A 297 -6.77 -18.37 -11.57
N VAL A 298 -6.40 -19.54 -11.04
CA VAL A 298 -6.98 -20.84 -11.46
C VAL A 298 -8.08 -21.38 -10.55
N ASP A 299 -8.23 -20.83 -9.34
CA ASP A 299 -9.38 -21.09 -8.47
C ASP A 299 -10.11 -19.79 -8.22
N TYR A 300 -11.43 -19.82 -8.35
CA TYR A 300 -12.32 -18.67 -8.21
C TYR A 300 -13.63 -19.11 -7.57
N GLN A 301 -14.13 -18.32 -6.62
CA GLN A 301 -15.47 -18.42 -6.07
C GLN A 301 -16.07 -17.02 -5.94
N HIS A 302 -17.36 -16.93 -6.22
CA HIS A 302 -18.18 -15.75 -6.02
C HIS A 302 -19.31 -16.12 -5.04
N LEU A 303 -19.29 -15.49 -3.88
CA LEU A 303 -20.17 -15.80 -2.76
C LEU A 303 -20.88 -14.52 -2.31
N HIS A 304 -21.99 -14.67 -1.59
CA HIS A 304 -22.77 -13.56 -1.04
C HIS A 304 -22.95 -13.76 0.47
N PRO A 305 -21.99 -13.28 1.29
CA PRO A 305 -22.06 -13.43 2.73
C PRO A 305 -23.32 -12.82 3.33
N LYS A 306 -23.87 -13.46 4.37
CA LYS A 306 -25.03 -12.97 5.11
C LYS A 306 -24.59 -12.35 6.43
N LEU A 307 -25.23 -11.24 6.79
CA LEU A 307 -24.99 -10.58 8.08
C LEU A 307 -25.51 -11.45 9.23
N ALA A 308 -24.63 -11.78 10.17
CA ALA A 308 -24.94 -12.47 11.41
C ALA A 308 -25.26 -11.49 12.55
N ALA A 309 -25.85 -12.00 13.63
CA ALA A 309 -26.25 -11.19 14.78
C ALA A 309 -25.07 -10.47 15.47
N ASP A 310 -23.89 -11.08 15.46
CA ASP A 310 -22.65 -10.52 16.02
C ASP A 310 -21.99 -9.42 15.15
N GLY A 311 -22.60 -9.10 14.00
CA GLY A 311 -22.10 -8.08 13.07
C GLY A 311 -21.05 -8.59 12.10
N SER A 312 -20.77 -9.89 12.08
CA SER A 312 -19.95 -10.51 11.04
C SER A 312 -20.77 -10.86 9.81
N TRP A 313 -20.12 -10.85 8.65
CA TRP A 313 -20.62 -11.37 7.40
C TRP A 313 -20.10 -12.79 7.22
N GLN A 314 -20.99 -13.76 6.99
CA GLN A 314 -20.66 -15.17 7.01
C GLN A 314 -21.09 -15.88 5.72
N THR A 315 -20.23 -16.76 5.21
CA THR A 315 -20.54 -17.67 4.10
C THR A 315 -19.82 -19.00 4.29
N ASP A 316 -20.37 -20.06 3.74
CA ASP A 316 -19.63 -21.31 3.61
C ASP A 316 -18.64 -21.20 2.45
N LEU A 317 -17.42 -21.65 2.67
CA LEU A 317 -16.28 -21.57 1.74
C LEU A 317 -15.58 -22.92 1.68
N THR A 318 -15.26 -23.39 0.47
CA THR A 318 -14.49 -24.62 0.27
C THR A 318 -13.33 -24.33 -0.67
N LEU A 319 -12.09 -24.42 -0.20
CA LEU A 319 -10.90 -24.15 -1.01
C LEU A 319 -10.18 -25.47 -1.34
N PRO A 320 -10.34 -26.04 -2.55
CA PRO A 320 -9.89 -27.41 -2.83
C PRO A 320 -8.36 -27.56 -2.92
N ARG A 321 -7.62 -26.45 -3.11
CA ARG A 321 -6.18 -26.46 -3.35
C ARG A 321 -5.46 -25.57 -2.35
N ALA A 322 -4.28 -25.99 -1.94
CA ALA A 322 -3.39 -25.16 -1.15
C ALA A 322 -2.84 -23.98 -1.96
N GLY A 323 -2.49 -22.89 -1.27
CA GLY A 323 -1.91 -21.69 -1.88
C GLY A 323 -2.37 -20.41 -1.19
N VAL A 324 -1.97 -19.28 -1.78
CA VAL A 324 -2.41 -17.95 -1.34
C VAL A 324 -3.63 -17.55 -2.15
N TYR A 325 -4.72 -17.27 -1.46
CA TYR A 325 -5.95 -16.74 -2.01
C TYR A 325 -6.07 -15.27 -1.65
N ARG A 326 -6.65 -14.49 -2.54
CA ARG A 326 -7.09 -13.14 -2.27
C ARG A 326 -8.59 -13.13 -2.18
N VAL A 327 -9.08 -12.46 -1.14
CA VAL A 327 -10.49 -12.21 -0.88
C VAL A 327 -10.77 -10.77 -1.23
N PHE A 328 -11.82 -10.51 -2.00
CA PHE A 328 -12.33 -9.17 -2.25
C PHE A 328 -13.75 -9.07 -1.69
N THR A 329 -14.04 -7.99 -0.98
CA THR A 329 -15.41 -7.59 -0.66
C THR A 329 -15.76 -6.38 -1.50
N ASP A 330 -16.73 -6.53 -2.38
CA ASP A 330 -17.30 -5.45 -3.19
C ASP A 330 -18.72 -5.15 -2.65
N PHE A 331 -18.90 -3.94 -2.14
CA PHE A 331 -20.14 -3.50 -1.51
C PHE A 331 -20.37 -2.01 -1.75
N GLU A 332 -21.61 -1.59 -1.55
CA GLU A 332 -22.02 -0.18 -1.63
C GLU A 332 -22.59 0.29 -0.30
N ARG A 333 -22.33 1.55 0.04
CA ARG A 333 -22.97 2.21 1.19
C ARG A 333 -23.14 3.69 0.95
N GLY A 334 -24.37 4.18 1.07
CA GLY A 334 -24.71 5.56 0.79
C GLY A 334 -24.42 5.97 -0.66
N GLY A 335 -24.61 5.07 -1.63
CA GLY A 335 -24.33 5.34 -3.04
C GLY A 335 -22.86 5.21 -3.44
N LYS A 336 -21.96 4.85 -2.51
CA LYS A 336 -20.53 4.76 -2.75
C LYS A 336 -20.07 3.29 -2.76
N LYS A 337 -19.62 2.83 -3.94
CA LYS A 337 -19.02 1.51 -4.12
C LYS A 337 -17.59 1.45 -3.55
N THR A 338 -17.28 0.39 -2.84
CA THR A 338 -15.98 0.17 -2.18
C THR A 338 -15.55 -1.28 -2.40
N VAL A 339 -14.27 -1.47 -2.74
CA VAL A 339 -13.66 -2.81 -2.84
C VAL A 339 -12.48 -2.91 -1.89
N LEU A 340 -12.61 -3.75 -0.87
CA LEU A 340 -11.54 -4.09 0.08
C LEU A 340 -11.00 -5.47 -0.22
N ALA A 341 -9.74 -5.73 0.12
CA ALA A 341 -9.16 -7.04 -0.10
C ALA A 341 -8.17 -7.48 0.97
N ALA A 342 -8.15 -8.79 1.26
CA ALA A 342 -7.24 -9.42 2.19
C ALA A 342 -6.75 -10.76 1.64
N ASP A 343 -5.66 -11.28 2.18
CA ASP A 343 -5.14 -12.59 1.80
C ASP A 343 -5.63 -13.69 2.77
N LEU A 344 -5.94 -14.86 2.21
CA LEU A 344 -6.17 -16.13 2.91
C LEU A 344 -5.05 -17.10 2.55
N PHE A 345 -4.47 -17.76 3.55
CA PHE A 345 -3.43 -18.76 3.38
C PHE A 345 -4.03 -20.15 3.54
N VAL A 346 -4.00 -20.94 2.47
CA VAL A 346 -4.48 -22.33 2.51
C VAL A 346 -3.29 -23.26 2.62
N ALA A 347 -3.19 -23.94 3.76
CA ALA A 347 -2.10 -24.85 4.08
C ALA A 347 -2.10 -26.07 3.15
N GLY A 348 -0.88 -26.55 2.84
CA GLY A 348 -0.64 -27.74 2.02
C GLY A 348 0.38 -27.50 0.91
N GLN A 349 0.48 -28.44 -0.02
CA GLN A 349 1.45 -28.36 -1.11
C GLN A 349 0.99 -27.37 -2.18
N PHE A 350 1.69 -26.24 -2.29
CA PHE A 350 1.42 -25.22 -3.29
C PHE A 350 2.32 -25.40 -4.52
N SER A 351 1.70 -25.73 -5.66
CA SER A 351 2.32 -25.60 -6.98
C SER A 351 1.56 -24.53 -7.77
N PRO A 352 2.20 -23.39 -8.12
CA PRO A 352 1.59 -22.38 -8.97
C PRO A 352 1.25 -22.95 -10.35
N ALA A 353 0.05 -22.65 -10.84
CA ALA A 353 -0.36 -22.95 -12.20
C ALA A 353 0.02 -21.80 -13.15
N ARG A 354 0.24 -22.13 -14.43
CA ARG A 354 0.35 -21.10 -15.47
C ARG A 354 -1.05 -20.63 -15.84
N LEU A 355 -1.17 -19.33 -16.10
CA LEU A 355 -2.41 -18.76 -16.61
C LEU A 355 -2.76 -19.42 -17.96
N PRO A 356 -4.02 -19.84 -18.19
CA PRO A 356 -4.45 -20.36 -19.48
C PRO A 356 -4.26 -19.32 -20.59
N ALA A 357 -3.92 -19.78 -21.80
CA ALA A 357 -3.82 -18.90 -22.97
C ALA A 357 -5.18 -18.28 -23.32
N ALA A 358 -5.14 -17.12 -24.00
CA ALA A 358 -6.34 -16.49 -24.51
C ALA A 358 -7.02 -17.41 -25.54
N THR A 359 -8.34 -17.59 -25.40
CA THR A 359 -9.18 -18.37 -26.31
C THR A 359 -10.49 -17.62 -26.53
N PRO A 360 -11.01 -17.58 -27.78
CA PRO A 360 -12.32 -17.00 -28.06
C PRO A 360 -13.47 -17.94 -27.67
N HIS A 361 -13.19 -19.19 -27.28
CA HIS A 361 -14.20 -20.16 -26.88
C HIS A 361 -13.81 -20.88 -25.59
N VAL A 362 -14.78 -21.03 -24.70
CA VAL A 362 -14.65 -21.81 -23.46
C VAL A 362 -15.83 -22.77 -23.38
N GLU A 363 -15.56 -24.00 -22.95
CA GLU A 363 -16.58 -25.00 -22.66
C GLU A 363 -16.71 -25.19 -21.15
N VAL A 364 -17.95 -25.21 -20.66
CA VAL A 364 -18.29 -25.48 -19.26
C VAL A 364 -19.43 -26.48 -19.27
N GLU A 365 -19.18 -27.71 -18.83
CA GLU A 365 -20.15 -28.81 -18.97
C GLU A 365 -20.59 -28.96 -20.44
N ASP A 366 -21.88 -28.81 -20.73
CA ASP A 366 -22.47 -28.89 -22.08
C ASP A 366 -22.64 -27.50 -22.76
N TYR A 367 -22.14 -26.44 -22.12
CA TYR A 367 -22.22 -25.07 -22.65
C TYR A 367 -20.99 -24.72 -23.46
N GLN A 368 -21.21 -24.04 -24.58
CA GLN A 368 -20.18 -23.38 -25.37
C GLN A 368 -20.37 -21.87 -25.26
N ILE A 369 -19.34 -21.17 -24.82
CA ILE A 369 -19.37 -19.73 -24.64
C ILE A 369 -18.33 -19.10 -25.55
N ALA A 370 -18.79 -18.40 -26.58
CA ALA A 370 -17.95 -17.62 -27.47
C ALA A 370 -17.73 -16.21 -26.87
N PHE A 371 -16.51 -15.72 -26.91
CA PHE A 371 -16.11 -14.40 -26.46
C PHE A 371 -15.61 -13.56 -27.62
N GLU A 372 -16.19 -12.36 -27.75
CA GLU A 372 -15.80 -11.35 -28.70
C GLU A 372 -15.51 -10.04 -27.95
N GLY A 373 -14.31 -9.51 -28.16
CA GLY A 373 -13.89 -8.27 -27.52
C GLY A 373 -12.40 -8.02 -27.68
N THR A 374 -12.05 -6.76 -27.91
CA THR A 374 -10.66 -6.30 -27.84
C THR A 374 -10.58 -5.06 -26.98
N ALA A 375 -9.56 -4.98 -26.14
CA ALA A 375 -9.41 -3.87 -25.22
C ALA A 375 -8.05 -3.16 -25.39
N ARG A 376 -8.08 -1.85 -25.21
CA ARG A 376 -6.91 -0.98 -25.10
C ARG A 376 -6.94 -0.26 -23.77
N ALA A 377 -5.77 0.00 -23.21
CA ALA A 377 -5.64 0.69 -21.95
C ALA A 377 -6.27 2.10 -22.02
N GLY A 378 -7.01 2.48 -20.98
CA GLY A 378 -7.65 3.79 -20.85
C GLY A 378 -8.82 4.05 -21.80
N THR A 379 -9.25 3.05 -22.57
CA THR A 379 -10.43 3.15 -23.44
C THR A 379 -11.50 2.17 -22.98
N GLU A 380 -12.75 2.61 -23.02
CA GLU A 380 -13.89 1.72 -22.78
C GLU A 380 -13.96 0.67 -23.88
N ALA A 381 -14.10 -0.58 -23.48
CA ALA A 381 -14.24 -1.72 -24.36
C ALA A 381 -15.57 -2.43 -24.08
N GLU A 382 -16.26 -2.80 -25.15
CA GLU A 382 -17.39 -3.72 -25.07
C GLU A 382 -16.88 -5.17 -25.09
N LEU A 383 -17.38 -5.98 -24.17
CA LEU A 383 -17.10 -7.39 -24.02
C LEU A 383 -18.40 -8.16 -24.26
N ARG A 384 -18.41 -9.04 -25.26
CA ARG A 384 -19.60 -9.79 -25.69
C ARG A 384 -19.37 -11.29 -25.52
N PHE A 385 -20.34 -11.95 -24.91
CA PHE A 385 -20.34 -13.39 -24.70
C PHE A 385 -21.60 -13.98 -25.31
N ARG A 386 -21.46 -15.02 -26.13
CA ARG A 386 -22.60 -15.77 -26.68
C ARG A 386 -22.59 -17.17 -26.09
N VAL A 387 -23.66 -17.52 -25.40
CA VAL A 387 -23.85 -18.79 -24.71
C VAL A 387 -24.75 -19.69 -25.56
N THR A 388 -24.31 -20.90 -25.82
CA THR A 388 -25.13 -21.97 -26.39
C THR A 388 -25.03 -23.21 -25.52
N TRP A 389 -26.08 -24.03 -25.53
CA TRP A 389 -26.12 -25.34 -24.87
C TRP A 389 -26.37 -26.39 -25.95
N ARG A 390 -25.41 -27.31 -26.13
CA ARG A 390 -25.47 -28.35 -27.19
C ARG A 390 -25.73 -27.78 -28.59
N GLY A 391 -25.22 -26.58 -28.87
CA GLY A 391 -25.35 -25.90 -30.16
C GLY A 391 -26.61 -25.05 -30.33
N GLU A 392 -27.53 -25.04 -29.35
CA GLU A 392 -28.74 -24.23 -29.37
C GLU A 392 -28.58 -22.97 -28.50
N THR A 393 -29.18 -21.87 -28.93
CA THR A 393 -29.23 -20.62 -28.14
C THR A 393 -30.00 -20.86 -26.85
N VAL A 394 -29.44 -20.41 -25.72
CA VAL A 394 -30.09 -20.50 -24.41
C VAL A 394 -30.95 -19.27 -24.14
N ASP A 395 -32.02 -19.45 -23.37
CA ASP A 395 -32.79 -18.36 -22.77
C ASP A 395 -32.20 -18.06 -21.39
N LEU A 396 -31.42 -16.98 -21.30
CA LEU A 396 -30.70 -16.64 -20.07
C LEU A 396 -31.68 -16.12 -19.02
N GLU A 397 -31.58 -16.65 -17.82
CA GLU A 397 -32.32 -16.14 -16.68
C GLU A 397 -31.52 -15.01 -16.01
N PRO A 398 -32.17 -13.94 -15.50
CA PRO A 398 -31.46 -12.89 -14.78
C PRO A 398 -30.67 -13.43 -13.59
N TYR A 399 -29.44 -12.98 -13.46
CA TYR A 399 -28.54 -13.20 -12.34
C TYR A 399 -28.04 -11.87 -11.81
N LEU A 400 -28.34 -11.57 -10.53
CA LEU A 400 -27.98 -10.30 -9.89
C LEU A 400 -28.50 -9.06 -10.63
N GLY A 401 -29.66 -9.18 -11.29
CA GLY A 401 -30.32 -8.08 -11.99
C GLY A 401 -29.89 -7.87 -13.46
N ALA A 402 -29.04 -8.74 -14.02
CA ALA A 402 -28.61 -8.71 -15.42
C ALA A 402 -28.54 -10.12 -16.03
N ASP A 403 -28.33 -10.26 -17.33
CA ASP A 403 -28.22 -11.59 -17.99
C ASP A 403 -26.94 -12.36 -17.62
N GLY A 404 -26.00 -11.67 -16.96
CA GLY A 404 -24.82 -12.28 -16.36
C GLY A 404 -24.07 -11.30 -15.46
N HIS A 405 -23.07 -11.85 -14.78
CA HIS A 405 -22.16 -11.10 -13.91
C HIS A 405 -20.71 -11.36 -14.35
N LEU A 406 -19.87 -10.34 -14.31
CA LEU A 406 -18.48 -10.46 -14.75
C LEU A 406 -17.55 -9.90 -13.68
N VAL A 407 -16.51 -10.66 -13.34
CA VAL A 407 -15.39 -10.16 -12.54
C VAL A 407 -14.14 -10.18 -13.41
N ALA A 408 -13.43 -9.05 -13.45
CA ALA A 408 -12.19 -8.91 -14.21
C ALA A 408 -11.04 -8.60 -13.25
N LEU A 409 -9.97 -9.41 -13.30
CA LEU A 409 -8.79 -9.27 -12.45
C LEU A 409 -7.53 -9.17 -13.29
N ARG A 410 -6.64 -8.21 -12.98
CA ARG A 410 -5.34 -8.13 -13.64
C ARG A 410 -4.42 -9.25 -13.17
N ALA A 411 -3.77 -9.94 -14.10
CA ALA A 411 -2.76 -10.93 -13.77
C ALA A 411 -1.53 -10.26 -13.15
N GLY A 412 -1.00 -10.86 -12.07
CA GLY A 412 0.15 -10.36 -11.32
C GLY A 412 -0.26 -9.80 -9.96
N ASP A 413 -1.01 -8.71 -9.95
CA ASP A 413 -1.42 -8.00 -8.73
C ASP A 413 -2.90 -8.19 -8.34
N LEU A 414 -3.69 -8.86 -9.19
CA LEU A 414 -5.12 -9.07 -8.99
C LEU A 414 -5.92 -7.77 -8.83
N ALA A 415 -5.47 -6.68 -9.45
CA ALA A 415 -6.27 -5.44 -9.48
C ALA A 415 -7.70 -5.75 -9.94
N TYR A 416 -8.68 -5.39 -9.10
CA TYR A 416 -10.10 -5.61 -9.34
C TYR A 416 -10.63 -4.52 -10.28
N LEU A 417 -11.31 -4.94 -11.33
CA LEU A 417 -11.89 -4.05 -12.32
C LEU A 417 -13.40 -4.00 -12.15
N HIS A 418 -13.91 -2.77 -12.11
CA HIS A 418 -15.34 -2.54 -12.20
C HIS A 418 -15.81 -2.72 -13.65
N VAL A 419 -16.91 -3.45 -13.82
CA VAL A 419 -17.51 -3.74 -15.13
C VAL A 419 -19.00 -3.49 -15.03
N HIS A 420 -19.59 -2.95 -16.10
CA HIS A 420 -21.00 -2.63 -16.16
C HIS A 420 -21.72 -3.57 -17.12
N PRO A 421 -22.79 -4.28 -16.70
CA PRO A 421 -23.63 -5.00 -17.65
C PRO A 421 -24.30 -4.00 -18.59
N LEU A 422 -24.43 -4.39 -19.86
CA LEU A 422 -25.15 -3.63 -20.87
C LEU A 422 -26.50 -4.28 -21.14
N ALA A 423 -27.54 -3.45 -21.27
CA ALA A 423 -28.88 -3.91 -21.65
C ALA A 423 -28.98 -4.25 -23.15
N ASP A 424 -30.17 -4.72 -23.55
CA ASP A 424 -30.56 -4.97 -24.95
C ASP A 424 -29.64 -5.98 -25.67
N ALA A 425 -29.27 -7.06 -24.99
CA ALA A 425 -28.57 -8.18 -25.60
C ALA A 425 -29.53 -9.06 -26.42
N GLU A 426 -29.01 -9.70 -27.47
CA GLU A 426 -29.77 -10.72 -28.19
C GLU A 426 -29.97 -11.98 -27.33
N ALA A 427 -30.88 -12.87 -27.74
CA ALA A 427 -31.08 -14.14 -27.03
C ALA A 427 -29.77 -14.93 -26.95
N GLY A 428 -29.44 -15.40 -25.74
CA GLY A 428 -28.20 -16.13 -25.44
C GLY A 428 -26.94 -15.25 -25.45
N GLU A 429 -27.08 -13.93 -25.46
CA GLU A 429 -25.95 -13.00 -25.43
C GLU A 429 -25.86 -12.27 -24.09
N ILE A 430 -24.62 -12.00 -23.64
CA ILE A 430 -24.32 -11.21 -22.44
C ILE A 430 -23.28 -10.17 -22.83
N ARG A 431 -23.51 -8.91 -22.45
CA ARG A 431 -22.65 -7.77 -22.82
C ARG A 431 -22.23 -6.98 -21.59
N PHE A 432 -20.99 -6.52 -21.61
CA PHE A 432 -20.44 -5.65 -20.58
C PHE A 432 -19.63 -4.50 -21.20
N ALA A 433 -19.62 -3.35 -20.54
CA ALA A 433 -18.65 -2.29 -20.76
C ALA A 433 -17.61 -2.26 -19.63
N ALA A 434 -16.34 -2.13 -20.00
CA ALA A 434 -15.25 -2.04 -19.04
C ALA A 434 -14.13 -1.14 -19.56
N THR A 435 -13.56 -0.29 -18.70
CA THR A 435 -12.34 0.47 -19.00
C THR A 435 -11.17 -0.19 -18.30
N PHE A 436 -10.19 -0.65 -19.08
CA PHE A 436 -8.99 -1.30 -18.54
C PHE A 436 -7.92 -0.24 -18.24
N PRO A 437 -7.48 -0.05 -16.99
CA PRO A 437 -6.63 1.09 -16.63
C PRO A 437 -5.20 0.98 -17.20
N SER A 438 -4.73 -0.23 -17.47
CA SER A 438 -3.39 -0.47 -18.01
C SER A 438 -3.38 -1.60 -19.04
N ALA A 439 -2.38 -1.57 -19.91
CA ALA A 439 -2.02 -2.72 -20.71
C ALA A 439 -1.59 -3.87 -19.80
N GLY A 440 -1.78 -5.11 -20.24
CA GLY A 440 -1.46 -6.30 -19.47
C GLY A 440 -2.38 -7.48 -19.78
N THR A 441 -2.25 -8.54 -19.00
CA THR A 441 -3.12 -9.71 -19.09
C THR A 441 -4.15 -9.65 -17.97
N TYR A 442 -5.40 -9.95 -18.29
CA TYR A 442 -6.52 -9.97 -17.35
C TYR A 442 -7.20 -11.33 -17.42
N ARG A 443 -7.70 -11.80 -16.28
CA ARG A 443 -8.57 -12.97 -16.18
C ARG A 443 -9.99 -12.49 -15.92
N LEU A 444 -10.90 -12.91 -16.79
CA LEU A 444 -12.32 -12.62 -16.70
C LEU A 444 -13.04 -13.86 -16.20
N PHE A 445 -13.96 -13.70 -15.24
CA PHE A 445 -14.82 -14.75 -14.72
C PHE A 445 -16.27 -14.35 -14.99
N LEU A 446 -16.83 -14.90 -16.07
CA LEU A 446 -18.22 -14.72 -16.46
C LEU A 446 -19.08 -15.71 -15.68
N GLN A 447 -20.16 -15.21 -15.08
CA GLN A 447 -21.22 -16.03 -14.50
C GLN A 447 -22.55 -15.74 -15.16
N PHE A 448 -23.32 -16.79 -15.43
CA PHE A 448 -24.64 -16.70 -16.03
C PHE A 448 -25.56 -17.74 -15.40
N ASN A 449 -26.86 -17.47 -15.41
CA ASN A 449 -27.88 -18.37 -14.92
C ASN A 449 -28.64 -19.00 -16.10
N ASP A 450 -28.73 -20.32 -16.10
CA ASP A 450 -29.62 -21.07 -16.98
C ASP A 450 -30.30 -22.15 -16.16
N ARG A 451 -31.63 -22.23 -16.23
CA ARG A 451 -32.46 -23.21 -15.50
C ARG A 451 -32.20 -23.22 -13.99
N GLY A 452 -32.07 -22.04 -13.39
CA GLY A 452 -31.81 -21.85 -11.96
C GLY A 452 -30.45 -22.33 -11.46
N ARG A 453 -29.48 -22.58 -12.36
CA ARG A 453 -28.10 -22.96 -12.02
C ARG A 453 -27.11 -21.91 -12.51
N ILE A 454 -26.19 -21.53 -11.62
CA ILE A 454 -25.11 -20.60 -11.95
C ILE A 454 -23.94 -21.37 -12.55
N HIS A 455 -23.52 -20.95 -13.74
CA HIS A 455 -22.35 -21.46 -14.43
C HIS A 455 -21.23 -20.41 -14.39
N THR A 456 -19.97 -20.83 -14.36
CA THR A 456 -18.82 -19.93 -14.38
C THR A 456 -17.87 -20.30 -15.52
N ALA A 457 -17.65 -19.37 -16.46
CA ALA A 457 -16.68 -19.48 -17.55
C ALA A 457 -15.54 -18.48 -17.33
N ALA A 458 -14.31 -18.86 -17.67
CA ALA A 458 -13.14 -18.02 -17.39
C ALA A 458 -12.22 -17.81 -18.60
N TYR A 459 -11.94 -16.54 -18.92
CA TYR A 459 -11.20 -16.11 -20.12
C TYR A 459 -9.92 -15.37 -19.76
N THR A 460 -8.91 -15.53 -20.59
CA THR A 460 -7.68 -14.72 -20.51
C THR A 460 -7.73 -13.68 -21.63
N LEU A 461 -7.68 -12.40 -21.26
CA LEU A 461 -7.71 -11.27 -22.18
C LEU A 461 -6.38 -10.52 -22.15
N GLY A 462 -5.80 -10.27 -23.33
CA GLY A 462 -4.66 -9.39 -23.49
C GLY A 462 -5.11 -7.97 -23.83
N VAL A 463 -4.77 -7.01 -22.97
CA VAL A 463 -5.06 -5.57 -23.16
C VAL A 463 -3.80 -4.89 -23.70
N ARG A 464 -3.97 -4.17 -24.81
CA ARG A 464 -2.87 -3.47 -25.49
C ARG A 464 -2.75 -2.03 -24.99
N ARG A 465 -1.63 -1.38 -25.30
CA ARG A 465 -1.50 0.08 -25.14
C ARG A 465 -2.34 0.83 -26.17
#